data_AF-A0A6B0GQK3-F1
#
_entry.id   AF-A0A6B0GQK3-F1
#
_cell.length_a   1.000
_cell.length_b   1.000
_cell.length_c   1.000
_cell.angle_alpha   90.00
_cell.angle_beta   90.00
_cell.angle_gamma   90.00
#
_symmetry.space_group_name_H-M   'P 1'
#
loop_
_entity.id
_entity.type
_entity.pdbx_description
1 polymer ?
#
loop_
_entity_poly.entity_id
_entity_poly.type
_entity_poly.pdbx_seq_one_letter_code
_entity_poly.pdbx_strand_id
1 'polypeptide(L)' 'MEASVGSDMSLGLGLLFGALGVGGALVMLVAAFDGMKVLSGWGFAAAMLAAGLLITVLHLAE' A
#
# COMPACT_ATOMS: atom_id res chain seq x y z
N MET A 1 -31.88 1.81 8.25
CA MET A 1 -30.64 2.55 7.97
C MET A 1 -29.56 1.50 7.79
N GLU A 2 -29.52 0.88 6.62
CA GLU A 2 -28.46 -0.06 6.21
C GLU A 2 -27.31 0.81 5.70
N ALA A 3 -26.49 1.26 6.64
CA ALA A 3 -25.21 1.86 6.31
C ALA A 3 -24.12 0.83 6.58
N SER A 4 -23.03 0.99 5.84
CA SER A 4 -21.67 0.76 6.33
C SER A 4 -20.96 -0.56 6.01
N VAL A 5 -21.52 -1.77 6.13
CA VAL A 5 -20.62 -2.96 6.15
C VAL A 5 -19.74 -3.14 4.90
N GLY A 6 -20.29 -3.01 3.69
CA GLY A 6 -19.48 -3.08 2.45
C GLY A 6 -18.65 -1.83 2.17
N SER A 7 -19.16 -0.65 2.55
CA SER A 7 -18.47 0.64 2.36
C SER A 7 -17.29 0.81 3.32
N ASP A 8 -17.41 0.29 4.55
CA ASP A 8 -16.39 0.40 5.59
C ASP A 8 -15.20 -0.53 5.31
N MET A 9 -15.50 -1.73 4.78
CA MET A 9 -14.46 -2.70 4.45
C MET A 9 -13.60 -2.24 3.27
N SER A 10 -14.20 -1.78 2.18
CA SER A 10 -13.46 -1.25 1.02
C SER A 10 -12.63 -0.02 1.39
N LEU A 11 -13.17 0.89 2.22
CA LEU A 11 -12.42 2.02 2.76
C LEU A 11 -11.22 1.57 3.62
N GLY A 12 -11.44 0.61 4.52
CA GLY A 12 -10.39 0.09 5.41
C GLY A 12 -9.25 -0.60 4.64
N LEU A 13 -9.59 -1.40 3.63
CA LEU A 13 -8.63 -2.03 2.74
C LEU A 13 -7.88 -0.97 1.90
N GLY A 14 -8.60 0.04 1.42
CA GLY A 14 -8.05 1.23 0.78
C GLY A 14 -6.97 1.91 1.60
N LEU A 15 -7.29 2.22 2.86
CA LEU A 15 -6.36 2.87 3.79
C LEU A 15 -5.18 1.97 4.14
N LEU A 16 -5.40 0.67 4.37
CA LEU A 16 -4.33 -0.27 4.73
C LEU A 16 -3.29 -0.38 3.62
N PHE A 17 -3.71 -0.73 2.41
CA PHE A 17 -2.77 -0.91 1.29
C PHE A 17 -2.20 0.43 0.79
N GLY A 18 -2.98 1.51 0.87
CA GLY A 18 -2.48 2.87 0.64
C GLY A 18 -1.36 3.24 1.61
N ALA A 19 -1.55 3.00 2.90
CA ALA A 19 -0.53 3.25 3.92
C ALA A 19 0.72 2.37 3.72
N LEU A 20 0.54 1.09 3.36
CA LEU A 20 1.66 0.20 3.02
C LEU A 20 2.43 0.69 1.78
N GLY A 21 1.72 1.15 0.75
CA GLY A 21 2.32 1.74 -0.45
C GLY A 21 3.17 2.98 -0.13
N VAL A 22 2.60 3.91 0.63
CA VAL A 22 3.31 5.12 1.08
C VAL A 22 4.49 4.75 1.99
N GLY A 23 4.31 3.80 2.91
CA GLY A 23 5.37 3.32 3.79
C GLY A 23 6.56 2.73 3.02
N GLY A 24 6.31 1.89 2.01
CA GLY A 24 7.35 1.35 1.14
C GLY A 24 8.09 2.45 0.36
N ALA A 25 7.37 3.45 -0.14
CA ALA A 25 7.95 4.60 -0.83
C ALA A 25 8.82 5.47 0.11
N LEU A 26 8.41 5.65 1.37
CA LEU A 26 9.21 6.34 2.38
C LEU A 26 10.51 5.57 2.69
N VAL A 27 10.44 4.25 2.86
CA VAL A 27 11.62 3.40 3.04
C VAL A 27 12.54 3.51 1.83
N MET A 28 11.99 3.47 0.61
CA MET A 28 12.76 3.67 -0.62
C MET A 28 13.51 5.00 -0.60
N LEU A 29 12.82 6.09 -0.27
CA LEU A 29 13.35 7.45 -0.26
C LEU A 29 14.46 7.61 0.77
N VAL A 30 14.22 7.21 2.02
CA VAL A 30 15.22 7.33 3.10
C VAL A 30 16.44 6.47 2.79
N ALA A 31 16.24 5.22 2.36
CA ALA A 31 17.34 4.34 2.00
C ALA A 31 18.15 4.86 0.80
N ALA A 32 17.52 5.57 -0.14
CA ALA A 32 18.21 6.20 -1.25
C ALA A 32 19.13 7.34 -0.77
N PHE A 33 18.69 8.16 0.20
CA PHE A 33 19.51 9.23 0.77
C PHE A 33 20.75 8.70 1.51
N ASP A 34 20.64 7.56 2.17
CA ASP A 34 21.77 6.90 2.86
C ASP A 34 22.64 6.04 1.92
N GLY A 35 22.37 6.02 0.62
CA GLY A 35 23.14 5.24 -0.37
C GLY A 35 22.88 3.72 -0.31
N MET A 36 21.89 3.26 0.46
CA MET A 36 21.51 1.86 0.63
C MET A 36 20.67 1.34 -0.55
N LYS A 37 21.33 1.10 -1.70
CA LYS A 37 20.69 0.72 -2.96
C LYS A 37 19.75 -0.51 -2.86
N VAL A 38 20.18 -1.54 -2.13
CA VAL A 38 19.40 -2.79 -1.99
C VAL A 38 18.12 -2.54 -1.20
N LEU A 39 18.22 -1.87 -0.05
CA LEU A 39 17.05 -1.55 0.77
C LEU A 39 16.09 -0.60 0.05
N SER A 40 16.62 0.36 -0.70
CA SER A 40 15.82 1.27 -1.51
C SER A 40 15.01 0.50 -2.58
N GLY A 41 15.65 -0.44 -3.29
CA GLY A 41 14.98 -1.30 -4.26
C GLY A 41 13.88 -2.17 -3.63
N TRP A 42 14.10 -2.72 -2.43
CA TRP A 42 13.08 -3.46 -1.71
C TRP A 42 11.91 -2.58 -1.25
N GLY A 43 12.17 -1.35 -0.80
CA GLY A 43 11.12 -0.39 -0.46
C GLY A 43 10.22 -0.08 -1.66
N PHE A 44 10.83 0.14 -2.83
CA PHE A 44 10.09 0.34 -4.08
C PHE A 44 9.25 -0.88 -4.45
N ALA A 45 9.84 -2.08 -4.44
CA ALA A 45 9.15 -3.31 -4.77
C ALA A 45 7.95 -3.56 -3.84
N ALA A 46 8.11 -3.35 -2.53
CA ALA A 46 7.04 -3.46 -1.55
C ALA A 46 5.91 -2.46 -1.82
N ALA A 47 6.24 -1.20 -2.15
CA ALA A 47 5.25 -0.18 -2.49
C ALA A 47 4.42 -0.56 -3.73
N MET A 48 5.07 -1.05 -4.79
CA MET A 48 4.40 -1.49 -6.01
C MET A 48 3.53 -2.72 -5.77
N LEU A 49 4.00 -3.68 -4.97
CA LEU A 49 3.21 -4.86 -4.59
C LEU A 49 1.97 -4.46 -3.78
N ALA A 50 2.11 -3.55 -2.80
CA ALA A 50 0.97 -3.04 -2.04
C ALA A 50 -0.05 -2.34 -2.94
N ALA A 51 0.40 -1.52 -3.88
CA ALA A 51 -0.46 -0.84 -4.85
C ALA A 51 -1.17 -1.82 -5.80
N GLY A 52 -0.48 -2.86 -6.28
CA GLY A 52 -1.08 -3.91 -7.10
C GLY A 52 -2.13 -4.71 -6.33
N LEU A 53 -1.80 -5.12 -5.10
CA LEU A 53 -2.72 -5.87 -4.24
C LEU A 53 -3.95 -5.04 -3.89
N LEU A 54 -3.82 -3.74 -3.62
CA LEU A 54 -4.93 -2.83 -3.37
C LEU A 54 -6.02 -2.97 -4.44
N ILE A 55 -5.64 -2.91 -5.72
CA ILE A 55 -6.59 -3.01 -6.83
C ILE A 55 -7.31 -4.35 -6.79
N THR A 56 -6.57 -5.45 -6.64
CA THR A 56 -7.15 -6.81 -6.62
C THR A 56 -8.08 -7.04 -5.44
N VAL A 57 -7.73 -6.49 -4.28
CA VAL A 57 -8.47 -6.66 -3.03
C VAL A 57 -9.74 -5.82 -3.02
N LEU A 58 -9.69 -4.60 -3.57
CA LEU A 58 -10.89 -3.79 -3.75
C LEU A 58 -11.87 -4.45 -4.73
N HIS A 59 -11.40 -4.95 -5.88
CA HIS A 59 -12.27 -5.67 -6.83
C HIS A 59 -12.92 -6.92 -6.23
N LEU A 60 -12.28 -7.59 -5.27
CA LEU A 60 -12.84 -8.76 -4.60
C LEU A 60 -13.81 -8.38 -3.46
N ALA A 61 -13.67 -7.17 -2.91
CA ALA A 61 -14.48 -6.66 -1.81
C ALA A 61 -15.74 -5.90 -2.28
N GLU A 62 -15.88 -5.68 -3.59
CA GLU A 62 -17.12 -5.24 -4.26
C GLU A 62 -18.17 -6.35 -4.30
#